data_AF-A0A950UN66-F1
#
_entry.id   AF-A0A950UN66-F1
#
_cell.length_a   1.000
_cell.length_b   1.000
_cell.length_c   1.000
_cell.angle_alpha   90.00
_cell.angle_beta   90.00
_cell.angle_gamma   90.00
#
_symmetry.space_group_name_H-M   'P 1'
#
loop_
_entity.id
_entity.type
_entity.pdbx_description
1 polymer ?
#
loop_
_entity_poly.entity_id
_entity_poly.type
_entity_poly.pdbx_seq_one_letter_code
_entity_poly.pdbx_strand_id
1 'polypeptide(L)'
;MAVRVHQISPSWELSQLLDIFPLPVRQALVRLTNIEEIIEVVLDLGRPPEARFEHDFKYLSDAAVTHEDIAHVCSRISPFGADNRAGIEQTLHRISAIRNRTGKIVGLTCRVGRAIYGTIDI
;
A
#
# COMPACT_ATOMS: atom_id res chain seq x y z
N MET A 1 -15.61 21.72 -23.75
CA MET A 1 -14.20 21.75 -23.32
C MET A 1 -13.87 20.41 -22.69
N ALA A 2 -13.14 19.55 -23.40
CA ALA A 2 -12.75 18.25 -22.88
C ALA A 2 -11.53 18.44 -21.97
N VAL A 3 -11.73 18.30 -20.66
CA VAL A 3 -10.62 18.17 -19.72
C VAL A 3 -9.90 16.88 -20.10
N ARG A 4 -8.69 17.00 -20.65
CA ARG A 4 -7.81 15.84 -20.87
C ARG A 4 -7.51 15.27 -19.50
N VAL A 5 -8.16 14.17 -19.14
CA VAL A 5 -7.69 13.29 -18.06
C VAL A 5 -6.31 12.82 -18.52
N HIS A 6 -5.24 13.42 -17.99
CA HIS A 6 -3.93 12.80 -18.10
C HIS A 6 -4.05 11.46 -17.35
N GLN A 7 -4.05 10.35 -18.10
CA GLN A 7 -3.75 9.05 -17.52
C GLN A 7 -2.31 9.13 -17.02
N ILE A 8 -2.15 9.52 -15.76
CA ILE A 8 -0.88 9.40 -15.07
C ILE A 8 -0.69 7.91 -14.83
N SER A 9 0.19 7.29 -15.61
CA SER A 9 0.66 5.95 -15.31
C SER A 9 1.40 6.01 -13.98
N PRO A 10 1.11 5.10 -13.02
CA PRO A 10 1.85 5.05 -11.76
C PRO A 10 3.35 5.00 -12.01
N SER A 11 4.13 5.67 -11.15
CA SER A 11 5.58 5.46 -11.15
C SER A 11 5.93 3.96 -11.08
N TRP A 12 7.10 3.58 -11.60
CA TRP A 12 7.57 2.18 -11.49
C TRP A 12 7.56 1.70 -10.04
N GLU A 13 8.03 2.54 -9.11
CA GLU A 13 8.04 2.22 -7.68
C GLU A 13 6.61 2.00 -7.15
N LEU A 14 5.66 2.88 -7.47
CA LEU A 14 4.26 2.70 -7.07
C LEU A 14 3.67 1.43 -7.67
N SER A 15 3.99 1.10 -8.93
CA SER A 15 3.55 -0.13 -9.58
C SER A 15 3.99 -1.39 -8.81
N GLN A 16 5.24 -1.42 -8.35
CA GLN A 16 5.76 -2.53 -7.52
C GLN A 16 4.96 -2.70 -6.23
N LEU A 17 4.56 -1.60 -5.59
CA LEU A 17 3.68 -1.65 -4.43
C LEU A 17 2.28 -2.15 -4.79
N LEU A 18 1.70 -1.68 -5.88
CA LEU A 18 0.36 -2.09 -6.31
C LEU A 18 0.26 -3.59 -6.59
N ASP A 19 1.36 -4.20 -7.04
CA ASP A 19 1.43 -5.61 -7.40
C ASP A 19 1.47 -6.57 -6.20
N ILE A 20 1.68 -6.06 -4.97
CA ILE A 20 1.59 -6.90 -3.76
C ILE A 20 0.15 -7.14 -3.32
N PHE A 21 -0.79 -6.28 -3.73
CA PHE A 21 -2.17 -6.31 -3.24
C PHE A 21 -3.06 -7.28 -4.02
N PRO A 22 -4.07 -7.89 -3.36
CA PRO A 22 -5.14 -8.60 -4.04
C PRO A 22 -5.80 -7.75 -5.14
N LEU A 23 -6.24 -8.41 -6.21
CA LEU A 23 -6.78 -7.75 -7.39
C LEU A 23 -7.88 -6.71 -7.06
N PRO A 24 -8.85 -6.97 -6.17
CA PRO A 24 -9.89 -5.98 -5.84
C PRO A 24 -9.30 -4.69 -5.25
N VAL A 25 -8.34 -4.81 -4.34
CA VAL A 25 -7.66 -3.67 -3.70
C VAL A 25 -6.81 -2.91 -4.73
N ARG A 26 -6.02 -3.62 -5.54
CA ARG A 26 -5.24 -3.03 -6.64
C ARG A 26 -6.12 -2.25 -7.60
N GLN A 27 -7.25 -2.83 -8.03
CA GLN A 27 -8.20 -2.19 -8.93
C GLN A 27 -8.83 -0.93 -8.32
N ALA A 28 -9.12 -0.94 -7.03
CA ALA A 28 -9.63 0.25 -6.34
C ALA A 28 -8.58 1.37 -6.30
N LEU A 29 -7.32 1.03 -5.98
CA LEU A 29 -6.21 1.98 -5.93
C LEU A 29 -5.98 2.67 -7.29
N VAL A 30 -5.93 1.92 -8.39
CA VAL A 30 -5.70 2.49 -9.74
C VAL A 30 -6.83 3.36 -10.26
N ARG A 31 -8.03 3.31 -9.63
CA ARG A 31 -9.15 4.20 -9.96
C ARG A 31 -9.11 5.52 -9.20
N LEU A 32 -8.23 5.66 -8.20
CA LEU A 32 -8.09 6.90 -7.45
C LEU A 32 -7.42 7.96 -8.33
N THR A 33 -8.04 9.12 -8.44
CA THR A 33 -7.50 10.26 -9.20
C THR A 33 -6.22 10.83 -8.59
N ASN A 34 -6.02 10.60 -7.29
CA ASN A 34 -4.88 11.10 -6.51
C ASN A 34 -3.98 9.96 -5.99
N ILE A 35 -3.88 8.84 -6.73
CA ILE A 35 -3.11 7.66 -6.32
C ILE A 35 -1.64 7.98 -5.95
N GLU A 36 -1.02 8.93 -6.65
CA GLU A 36 0.36 9.37 -6.42
C GLU A 36 0.56 10.11 -5.08
N GLU A 37 -0.53 10.47 -4.39
CA GLU A 37 -0.51 11.14 -3.08
C GLU A 37 -0.69 10.16 -1.92
N ILE A 38 -0.93 8.87 -2.18
CA ILE A 38 -1.18 7.87 -1.13
C ILE A 38 0.04 7.76 -0.21
N ILE A 39 -0.16 7.88 1.10
CA ILE A 39 0.90 7.69 2.10
C ILE A 39 0.93 6.23 2.54
N GLU A 40 -0.23 5.64 2.80
CA GLU A 40 -0.36 4.28 3.31
C GLU A 40 -1.55 3.55 2.71
N VAL A 41 -1.43 2.24 2.55
CA VAL A 41 -2.56 1.33 2.37
C VAL A 41 -2.65 0.44 3.61
N VAL A 42 -3.82 0.38 4.24
CA VAL A 42 -4.05 -0.36 5.48
C VAL A 42 -5.00 -1.52 5.23
N LEU A 43 -4.59 -2.71 5.65
CA LEU A 43 -5.40 -3.93 5.59
C LEU A 43 -5.57 -4.46 7.00
N ASP A 44 -6.72 -4.21 7.63
CA ASP A 44 -7.02 -4.68 8.97
C ASP A 44 -8.08 -5.78 8.91
N LEU A 45 -7.78 -6.97 9.43
CA LEU A 45 -8.69 -8.11 9.41
C LEU A 45 -10.07 -7.75 9.95
N GLY A 46 -11.11 -8.00 9.16
CA GLY A 46 -12.50 -7.71 9.52
C GLY A 46 -12.93 -6.26 9.28
N ARG A 47 -12.05 -5.40 8.72
CA ARG A 47 -12.37 -4.01 8.35
C ARG A 47 -12.22 -3.79 6.85
N PRO A 48 -12.97 -2.84 6.27
CA PRO A 48 -12.70 -2.33 4.92
C PRO A 48 -11.22 -1.91 4.73
N PRO A 49 -10.57 -2.24 3.60
CA PRO A 49 -9.22 -1.75 3.31
C PRO A 49 -9.22 -0.24 3.05
N GLU A 50 -8.18 0.45 3.52
CA GLU A 50 -8.07 1.92 3.46
C GLU A 50 -6.86 2.36 2.64
N ALA A 51 -7.01 3.40 1.83
CA ALA A 51 -5.91 4.24 1.35
C ALA A 51 -5.89 5.54 2.14
N ARG A 52 -4.75 5.91 2.70
CA ARG A 52 -4.55 7.11 3.52
C ARG A 52 -3.71 8.15 2.78
N PHE A 53 -4.11 9.39 2.94
CA PHE A 53 -3.48 10.61 2.42
C PHE A 53 -3.07 11.50 3.59
N GLU A 54 -2.44 12.65 3.32
CA GLU A 54 -1.95 13.55 4.37
C GLU A 54 -3.07 14.06 5.30
N HIS A 55 -4.26 14.29 4.76
CA HIS A 55 -5.38 14.89 5.48
C HIS A 55 -6.70 14.11 5.34
N ASP A 56 -6.69 12.95 4.70
CA ASP A 56 -7.91 12.19 4.41
C ASP A 56 -7.62 10.69 4.25
N PHE A 57 -8.66 9.87 4.19
CA PHE A 57 -8.58 8.47 3.80
C PHE A 57 -9.78 8.05 2.97
N LYS A 58 -9.62 6.98 2.19
CA LYS A 58 -10.69 6.39 1.40
C LYS A 58 -10.74 4.89 1.62
N TYR A 59 -11.95 4.37 1.80
CA TYR A 59 -12.18 2.94 1.72
C TYR A 59 -12.04 2.48 0.27
N LEU A 60 -11.33 1.38 0.08
CA LEU A 60 -11.05 0.78 -1.23
C LEU A 60 -12.12 -0.26 -1.62
N SER A 61 -12.90 -0.72 -0.64
CA SER A 61 -14.02 -1.65 -0.79
C SER A 61 -14.89 -1.58 0.47
N ASP A 62 -16.18 -1.90 0.36
CA ASP A 62 -17.04 -2.13 1.53
C ASP A 62 -16.81 -3.52 2.15
N ALA A 63 -16.19 -4.43 1.40
CA ALA A 63 -15.85 -5.77 1.88
C ALA A 63 -14.72 -5.71 2.90
N ALA A 64 -14.90 -6.44 4.01
CA ALA A 64 -13.88 -6.58 5.03
C ALA A 64 -12.67 -7.38 4.51
N VAL A 65 -11.47 -6.94 4.90
CA VAL A 65 -10.21 -7.65 4.67
C VAL A 65 -10.27 -9.01 5.35
N THR A 66 -9.86 -10.03 4.60
CA THR A 66 -9.83 -11.42 5.03
C THR A 66 -8.41 -11.85 5.41
N HIS A 67 -8.29 -13.03 6.03
CA HIS A 67 -6.99 -13.66 6.25
C HIS A 67 -6.26 -13.98 4.93
N GLU A 68 -7.01 -14.27 3.86
CA GLU A 68 -6.46 -14.56 2.54
C GLU A 68 -5.83 -13.31 1.93
N ASP A 69 -6.48 -12.15 2.06
CA ASP A 69 -5.93 -10.87 1.59
C ASP A 69 -4.60 -10.54 2.28
N ILE A 70 -4.53 -10.73 3.60
CA ILE A 70 -3.29 -10.52 4.38
C ILE A 70 -2.22 -11.52 3.95
N ALA A 71 -2.58 -12.80 3.81
CA ALA A 71 -1.64 -13.84 3.37
C ALA A 71 -1.11 -13.58 1.95
N HIS A 72 -1.97 -13.08 1.06
CA HIS A 72 -1.62 -12.69 -0.30
C HIS A 72 -0.54 -11.60 -0.32
N VAL A 73 -0.68 -10.56 0.49
CA VAL A 73 0.34 -9.51 0.59
C VAL A 73 1.62 -10.06 1.20
N CYS A 74 1.52 -10.82 2.30
CA CYS A 74 2.67 -11.42 2.98
C CYS A 74 3.50 -12.34 2.07
N SER A 75 2.90 -13.02 1.10
CA SER A 75 3.61 -13.91 0.17
C SER A 75 4.38 -13.17 -0.94
N ARG A 76 4.26 -11.84 -1.02
CA ARG A 76 4.85 -11.00 -2.10
C ARG A 76 5.85 -9.96 -1.57
N ILE A 77 6.11 -9.99 -0.27
CA ILE A 77 7.07 -9.10 0.39
C ILE A 77 8.18 -9.94 1.03
N SER A 78 9.27 -9.29 1.40
CA SER A 78 10.32 -9.95 2.18
C SER A 78 9.76 -10.51 3.51
N PRO A 79 10.40 -11.51 4.14
CA PRO A 79 10.08 -11.89 5.50
C PRO A 79 10.13 -10.68 6.45
N PHE A 80 9.28 -10.69 7.47
CA PHE A 80 9.32 -9.67 8.53
C PHE A 80 10.56 -9.85 9.38
N GLY A 81 11.33 -8.77 9.56
CA GLY A 81 12.47 -8.72 10.46
C GLY A 81 12.06 -8.61 11.94
N ALA A 82 13.07 -8.56 12.81
CA ALA A 82 12.88 -8.44 14.27
C ALA A 82 12.20 -7.13 14.70
N ASP A 83 12.26 -6.08 13.88
CA ASP A 83 11.57 -4.80 14.09
C ASP A 83 10.10 -4.83 13.59
N ASN A 84 9.61 -6.01 13.19
CA ASN A 84 8.26 -6.23 12.69
C ASN A 84 7.96 -5.52 11.36
N ARG A 85 9.01 -5.31 10.54
CA ARG A 85 8.91 -4.70 9.22
C ARG A 85 9.43 -5.60 8.10
N ALA A 86 8.87 -5.39 6.92
CA ALA A 86 9.24 -6.00 5.66
C ALA A 86 9.29 -4.91 4.57
N GLY A 87 9.86 -5.25 3.42
CA GLY A 87 9.91 -4.38 2.25
C GLY A 87 9.61 -5.13 0.95
N ILE A 88 9.61 -4.39 -0.14
CA ILE A 88 9.65 -4.93 -1.49
C ILE A 88 11.07 -4.68 -2.00
N GLU A 89 11.72 -5.72 -2.50
CA GLU A 89 13.11 -5.65 -2.96
C GLU A 89 13.31 -4.49 -3.94
N GLN A 90 14.43 -3.78 -3.79
CA GLN A 90 14.81 -2.64 -4.64
C GLN A 90 13.81 -1.45 -4.62
N THR A 91 12.99 -1.33 -3.56
CA THR A 91 12.11 -0.17 -3.37
C THR A 91 12.26 0.43 -1.97
N LEU A 92 11.73 1.63 -1.78
CA LEU A 92 11.65 2.30 -0.48
C LEU A 92 10.37 1.96 0.31
N HIS A 93 9.51 1.10 -0.22
CA HIS A 93 8.24 0.75 0.42
C HIS A 93 8.47 -0.05 1.69
N ARG A 94 7.65 0.23 2.70
CA ARG A 94 7.78 -0.41 4.01
C ARG A 94 6.44 -0.96 4.48
N ILE A 95 6.43 -2.24 4.80
CA ILE A 95 5.25 -2.96 5.28
C ILE A 95 5.48 -3.30 6.75
N SER A 96 4.59 -2.84 7.62
CA SER A 96 4.59 -3.20 9.04
C SER A 96 3.41 -4.13 9.33
N ALA A 97 3.65 -5.19 10.10
CA ALA A 97 2.57 -6.10 10.48
C ALA A 97 1.86 -5.61 11.75
N ILE A 98 0.55 -5.74 11.79
CA ILE A 98 -0.25 -5.64 13.01
C ILE A 98 -0.44 -7.06 13.51
N ARG A 99 -0.01 -7.35 14.74
CA ARG A 99 -0.07 -8.69 15.32
C ARG A 99 -1.01 -8.74 16.51
N ASN A 100 -1.71 -9.84 16.65
CA ASN A 100 -2.49 -10.11 17.84
C ASN A 100 -1.58 -10.57 19.01
N ARG A 101 -2.17 -10.82 20.17
CA ARG A 101 -1.44 -11.27 21.39
C ARG A 101 -0.72 -12.62 21.23
N THR A 102 -1.09 -13.43 20.24
CA THR A 102 -0.42 -14.72 19.94
C THR A 102 0.65 -14.58 18.86
N GLY A 103 0.95 -13.35 18.40
CA GLY A 103 1.95 -13.07 17.37
C GLY A 103 1.47 -13.30 15.93
N LYS A 104 0.21 -13.69 15.72
CA LYS A 104 -0.36 -13.87 14.37
C LYS A 104 -0.57 -12.50 13.72
N ILE A 105 -0.19 -12.38 12.44
CA ILE A 105 -0.47 -11.19 11.63
C ILE A 105 -1.98 -11.10 11.40
N VAL A 106 -2.58 -10.00 11.83
CA VAL A 106 -4.00 -9.66 11.70
C VAL A 106 -4.24 -8.34 10.97
N GLY A 107 -3.16 -7.68 10.53
CA GLY A 107 -3.27 -6.56 9.62
C GLY A 107 -1.92 -6.13 9.10
N LEU A 108 -1.93 -5.20 8.14
CA LEU A 108 -0.74 -4.67 7.48
C LEU A 108 -0.91 -3.16 7.28
N THR A 109 0.16 -2.42 7.54
CA THR A 109 0.30 -1.03 7.09
C THR A 109 1.40 -0.96 6.05
N CYS A 110 1.01 -0.71 4.80
CA CYS A 110 1.89 -0.61 3.65
C CYS A 110 2.16 0.86 3.33
N ARG A 111 3.31 1.38 3.75
CA ARG A 111 3.70 2.77 3.51
C ARG A 111 4.37 2.93 2.15
N VAL A 112 3.91 3.90 1.37
CA VAL A 112 4.47 4.27 0.08
C VAL A 112 5.80 4.99 0.29
N GLY A 113 6.90 4.33 -0.09
CA GLY A 113 8.20 4.95 -0.24
C GLY A 113 8.24 5.82 -1.49
N ARG A 114 8.90 6.98 -1.37
CA ARG A 114 9.14 7.91 -2.49
C ARG A 114 10.59 8.31 -2.48
N ALA A 115 11.26 8.19 -3.62
CA ALA A 115 12.54 8.83 -3.81
C ALA A 115 12.34 10.35 -3.90
N ILE A 116 12.88 11.09 -2.94
CA ILE A 116 13.01 12.55 -3.04
C ILE A 116 14.40 12.81 -3.61
N TYR A 117 14.47 13.21 -4.87
CA TYR A 117 15.70 13.71 -5.46
C TYR A 117 15.99 15.08 -4.85
N GLY A 118 16.85 15.11 -3.84
CA GLY A 118 17.39 16.36 -3.33
C GLY A 118 18.29 16.99 -4.39
N THR A 119 18.04 18.26 -4.72
CA THR A 119 19.08 19.14 -5.26
C THR A 119 20.16 19.23 -4.19
N ILE A 120 21.19 18.38 -4.28
CA ILE A 120 22.44 18.69 -3.59
C ILE A 120 23.06 19.80 -4.43
N ASP A 121 22.71 21.05 -4.14
CA ASP A 121 23.58 22.16 -4.51
C ASP A 121 24.86 21.97 -3.67
N ILE A 122 25.90 21.44 -4.31
CA ILE A 122 27.28 21.44 -3.80
C ILE A 122 27.88 22.82 -4.04
#